data_AF-A0A2T0U696-F1
#
_entry.id   AF-A0A2T0U696-F1
#
_cell.length_a   1.000
_cell.length_b   1.000
_cell.length_c   1.000
_cell.angle_alpha   90.00
_cell.angle_beta   90.00
_cell.angle_gamma   90.00
#
_symmetry.space_group_name_H-M   'P 1'
#
loop_
_entity.id
_entity.type
_entity.pdbx_description
1 polymer ?
#
loop_
_entity_poly.entity_id
_entity_poly.type
_entity_poly.pdbx_seq_one_letter_code
_entity_poly.pdbx_strand_id
1 'polypeptide(L)'
;MVEKATGHRVLVAPDDAVAAYVSSTYDFDEVRIEPVAVTGEERWAVRSPSVSLDLTVGPRMPLGRLLRAVPRPLGDSPAWARLVDPVAGLVVPGVRTVGTALEGRREYYGATDLHRVVAMEGSVNGEPIGELADIDPPCRFGFSSTPRTPSVTTVVTTVVRA
;
A
#
# COMPACT_ATOMS: atom_id res chain seq x y z
N MET A 1 -5.12 3.85 4.72
CA MET A 1 -4.10 4.46 5.59
C MET A 1 -3.66 5.77 4.93
N VAL A 2 -3.49 6.83 5.71
CA VAL A 2 -3.09 8.16 5.22
C VAL A 2 -1.97 8.69 6.11
N GLU A 3 -0.84 9.10 5.53
CA GLU A 3 0.21 9.83 6.24
C GLU A 3 0.18 11.29 5.77
N LYS A 4 -0.05 12.22 6.69
CA LYS A 4 -0.03 13.66 6.38
C LYS A 4 1.41 14.14 6.18
N ALA A 5 1.59 15.32 5.58
CA ALA A 5 2.91 15.95 5.45
C ALA A 5 3.65 16.14 6.80
N THR A 6 2.90 16.25 7.90
CA THR A 6 3.44 16.33 9.27
C THR A 6 3.99 14.99 9.78
N GLY A 7 3.72 13.89 9.08
CA GLY A 7 4.00 12.53 9.52
C GLY A 7 2.91 11.88 10.35
N HIS A 8 1.79 12.58 10.60
CA HIS A 8 0.65 12.02 11.34
C HIS A 8 -0.07 10.94 10.53
N ARG A 9 -0.12 9.73 11.08
CA ARG A 9 -0.65 8.52 10.42
C ARG A 9 -2.07 8.23 10.89
N VAL A 10 -2.99 8.23 9.94
CA VAL A 10 -4.41 7.97 10.17
C VAL A 10 -4.80 6.64 9.53
N LEU A 11 -5.40 5.75 10.31
CA LEU A 11 -6.17 4.62 9.81
C LEU A 11 -7.62 5.06 9.61
N VAL A 12 -8.11 4.94 8.39
CA VAL A 12 -9.54 5.04 8.07
C VAL A 12 -10.03 3.62 7.82
N ALA A 13 -10.92 3.13 8.69
CA ALA A 13 -11.43 1.77 8.65
C ALA A 13 -12.96 1.76 8.54
N PRO A 14 -13.55 0.83 7.76
CA PRO A 14 -14.99 0.74 7.57
C PRO A 14 -15.76 0.33 8.84
N ASP A 15 -15.12 -0.42 9.72
CA ASP A 15 -15.69 -0.95 10.96
C ASP A 15 -14.59 -1.26 12.00
N ASP A 16 -15.02 -1.54 13.23
CA ASP A 16 -14.12 -1.86 14.35
C ASP A 16 -13.31 -3.14 14.13
N ALA A 17 -13.83 -4.12 13.39
CA ALA A 17 -13.14 -5.39 13.18
C ALA A 17 -11.93 -5.19 12.26
N VAL A 18 -12.08 -4.43 11.17
CA VAL A 18 -10.97 -4.04 10.31
C VAL A 18 -10.01 -3.14 11.06
N ALA A 19 -10.51 -2.19 11.85
CA ALA A 19 -9.65 -1.31 12.65
C ALA A 19 -8.77 -2.10 13.63
N ALA A 20 -9.36 -3.01 14.40
CA ALA A 20 -8.62 -3.86 15.34
C ALA A 20 -7.59 -4.76 14.61
N TYR A 21 -7.99 -5.35 13.48
CA TYR A 21 -7.08 -6.20 12.70
C TYR A 21 -5.89 -5.41 12.15
N VAL A 22 -6.11 -4.26 11.51
CA VAL A 22 -5.03 -3.49 10.90
C VAL A 22 -4.14 -2.83 11.96
N SER A 23 -4.73 -2.33 13.05
CA SER A 23 -3.98 -1.74 14.17
C SER A 23 -3.18 -2.77 14.97
N SER A 24 -3.55 -4.06 14.92
CA SER A 24 -2.67 -5.10 15.48
C SER A 24 -1.39 -5.27 14.65
N THR A 25 -1.33 -4.77 13.41
CA THR A 25 -0.20 -4.90 12.46
C THR A 25 0.66 -3.63 12.42
N TYR A 26 0.02 -2.48 12.40
CA TYR A 26 0.64 -1.18 12.20
C TYR A 26 0.27 -0.21 13.32
N ASP A 27 1.22 0.65 13.69
CA ASP A 27 0.93 1.77 14.58
C ASP A 27 0.33 2.95 13.82
N PHE A 28 -0.75 3.49 14.38
CA PHE A 28 -1.39 4.71 13.90
C PHE A 28 -1.50 5.74 15.02
N ASP A 29 -1.36 7.00 14.66
CA ASP A 29 -1.52 8.11 15.60
C ASP A 29 -3.01 8.46 15.78
N GLU A 30 -3.85 8.04 14.83
CA GLU A 30 -5.30 8.24 14.83
C GLU A 30 -6.02 7.10 14.09
N VAL A 31 -7.15 6.64 14.62
CA VAL A 31 -8.03 5.65 13.98
C VAL A 31 -9.43 6.25 13.84
N ARG A 32 -9.99 6.17 12.64
CA ARG A 32 -11.33 6.65 12.30
C ARG A 32 -12.17 5.51 11.77
N ILE A 33 -13.32 5.30 12.39
CA ILE A 33 -14.33 4.35 11.91
C ILE A 33 -15.33 5.11 11.05
N GLU A 34 -15.28 4.90 9.74
CA GLU A 34 -16.16 5.55 8.78
C GLU A 34 -16.29 4.70 7.51
N PRO A 35 -17.43 4.75 6.80
CA PRO A 35 -17.61 3.95 5.59
C PRO A 35 -16.55 4.32 4.55
N VAL A 36 -15.90 3.29 3.98
CA VAL A 36 -14.91 3.42 2.93
C VAL A 36 -15.41 2.70 1.68
N ALA A 37 -15.46 3.41 0.56
CA ALA A 37 -15.77 2.86 -0.74
C ALA A 37 -14.62 3.10 -1.71
N VAL A 38 -14.30 2.09 -2.51
CA VAL A 38 -13.35 2.19 -3.63
C VAL A 38 -14.06 1.67 -4.88
N THR A 39 -14.04 2.45 -5.96
CA THR A 39 -14.67 2.08 -7.23
C THR A 39 -13.77 2.40 -8.41
N GLY A 40 -13.96 1.66 -9.51
CA GLY A 40 -13.26 1.87 -10.79
C GLY A 40 -12.03 0.98 -11.00
N GLU A 41 -11.55 0.92 -12.24
CA GLU A 41 -10.44 0.06 -12.66
C GLU A 41 -9.20 0.88 -13.07
N GLU A 42 -9.32 1.71 -14.12
CA GLU A 42 -8.25 2.61 -14.56
C GLU A 42 -8.32 3.99 -13.89
N ARG A 43 -9.50 4.36 -13.40
CA ARG A 43 -9.71 5.56 -12.58
C ARG A 43 -10.34 5.13 -11.29
N TRP A 44 -9.63 5.26 -10.19
CA TRP A 44 -10.16 4.88 -8.88
C TRP A 44 -10.75 6.10 -8.20
N ALA A 45 -11.94 5.91 -7.65
CA ALA A 45 -12.56 6.84 -6.71
C ALA A 45 -12.57 6.17 -5.33
N VAL A 46 -11.80 6.72 -4.40
CA VAL A 46 -11.82 6.36 -2.97
C VAL A 46 -12.62 7.42 -2.23
N ARG A 47 -13.60 6.98 -1.44
CA ARG A 47 -14.53 7.86 -0.72
C ARG A 47 -14.73 7.41 0.71
N SER A 48 -14.67 8.37 1.61
CA SER A 48 -15.12 8.31 3.00
C SER A 48 -15.52 9.73 3.45
N PRO A 49 -16.19 9.91 4.60
CA PRO A 49 -16.50 11.23 5.14
C PRO A 49 -15.27 12.14 5.29
N SER A 50 -14.12 11.57 5.66
CA SER A 50 -12.89 12.35 5.84
C SER A 50 -11.89 12.29 4.69
N VAL A 51 -12.08 11.42 3.68
CA VAL A 51 -11.16 11.27 2.54
C VAL A 51 -11.94 11.22 1.23
N SER A 52 -11.56 12.08 0.28
CA SER A 52 -11.97 11.97 -1.12
C SER A 52 -10.71 11.93 -1.98
N LEU A 53 -10.59 10.92 -2.83
CA LEU A 53 -9.44 10.75 -3.71
C LEU A 53 -9.89 10.18 -5.05
N ASP A 54 -9.53 10.87 -6.11
CA ASP A 54 -9.61 10.37 -7.48
C ASP A 54 -8.19 10.21 -8.01
N LEU A 55 -7.86 9.02 -8.50
CA LEU A 55 -6.56 8.77 -9.12
C LEU A 55 -6.73 8.08 -10.47
N THR A 56 -5.84 8.40 -11.40
CA THR A 56 -5.75 7.75 -12.71
C THR A 56 -4.55 6.83 -12.73
N VAL A 57 -4.83 5.55 -12.95
CA VAL A 57 -3.85 4.50 -13.17
C VAL A 57 -3.39 4.57 -14.62
N GLY A 58 -2.10 4.77 -14.80
CA GLY A 58 -1.45 4.82 -16.10
C GLY A 58 -0.83 3.49 -16.52
N PRO A 59 0.17 3.53 -17.41
CA PRO A 59 0.74 2.33 -17.99
C PRO A 59 1.46 1.47 -16.96
N ARG A 60 1.50 0.17 -17.25
CA ARG A 60 2.31 -0.81 -16.53
C ARG A 60 3.79 -0.45 -16.61
N MET A 61 4.44 -0.39 -15.46
CA MET A 61 5.87 -0.09 -15.36
C MET A 61 6.72 -1.29 -15.83
N PRO A 62 8.00 -1.09 -16.21
CA PRO A 62 8.88 -2.20 -16.58
C PRO A 62 8.93 -3.31 -15.53
N LEU A 63 9.02 -2.95 -14.24
CA LEU A 63 8.96 -3.91 -13.14
C LEU A 63 7.63 -4.67 -13.10
N GLY A 64 6.49 -4.00 -13.33
CA GLY A 64 5.19 -4.66 -13.42
C GLY A 64 5.13 -5.74 -14.51
N ARG A 65 5.80 -5.52 -15.65
CA ARG A 65 5.91 -6.55 -16.71
C ARG A 65 6.70 -7.77 -16.26
N LEU A 66 7.79 -7.56 -15.50
CA LEU A 66 8.57 -8.65 -14.93
C LEU A 66 7.77 -9.42 -13.88
N LEU A 67 7.06 -8.73 -12.99
CA LEU A 67 6.21 -9.35 -11.98
C LEU A 67 5.11 -10.21 -12.64
N ARG A 68 4.49 -9.70 -13.71
CA ARG A 68 3.44 -10.41 -14.45
C ARG A 68 3.95 -11.63 -15.23
N ALA A 69 5.25 -11.74 -15.47
CA ALA A 69 5.86 -12.92 -16.08
C ALA A 69 5.97 -14.09 -15.09
N VAL A 70 5.91 -13.83 -13.79
CA VAL A 70 5.90 -14.88 -12.75
C VAL A 70 4.52 -15.54 -12.73
N PRO A 71 4.41 -16.87 -12.85
CA PRO A 71 3.14 -17.57 -12.72
C PRO A 71 2.47 -17.27 -11.37
N ARG A 72 1.18 -16.96 -11.37
CA ARG A 72 0.42 -16.57 -10.15
C ARG A 72 0.65 -17.50 -8.94
N PRO A 73 0.58 -18.84 -9.07
CA PRO A 73 0.80 -19.72 -7.91
C PRO A 73 2.17 -19.55 -7.25
N LEU A 74 3.18 -19.13 -8.01
CA LEU A 74 4.50 -18.79 -7.48
C LEU A 74 4.51 -17.36 -6.94
N GLY A 75 4.06 -16.39 -7.74
CA GLY A 75 4.06 -14.96 -7.40
C GLY A 75 3.34 -14.63 -6.09
N ASP A 76 2.26 -15.36 -5.80
CA ASP A 76 1.42 -15.18 -4.62
C ASP A 76 1.96 -15.94 -3.39
N SER A 77 2.98 -16.79 -3.56
CA SER A 77 3.43 -17.71 -2.51
C SER A 77 4.37 -17.03 -1.49
N PRO A 78 4.26 -17.36 -0.19
CA PRO A 78 5.22 -16.93 0.82
C PRO A 78 6.67 -17.35 0.53
N ALA A 79 6.87 -18.50 -0.13
CA ALA A 79 8.19 -18.99 -0.52
C ALA A 79 8.85 -18.07 -1.55
N TRP A 80 8.08 -17.61 -2.54
CA TRP A 80 8.55 -16.64 -3.52
C TRP A 80 8.85 -15.29 -2.88
N ALA A 81 7.94 -14.78 -2.04
CA ALA A 81 8.16 -13.55 -1.30
C ALA A 81 9.48 -13.59 -0.50
N ARG A 82 9.78 -14.71 0.18
CA ARG A 82 11.08 -14.91 0.87
C ARG A 82 12.27 -14.93 -0.07
N LEU A 83 12.14 -15.59 -1.22
CA LEU A 83 13.22 -15.73 -2.20
C LEU A 83 13.64 -14.36 -2.77
N VAL A 84 12.68 -13.48 -3.03
CA VAL A 84 12.95 -12.18 -3.67
C VAL A 84 13.24 -11.05 -2.68
N ASP A 85 13.05 -11.23 -1.37
CA ASP A 85 13.29 -10.17 -0.35
C ASP A 85 14.68 -9.53 -0.43
N PRO A 86 15.78 -10.29 -0.59
CA PRO A 86 17.13 -9.71 -0.63
C PRO A 86 17.36 -8.79 -1.84
N VAL A 87 16.69 -9.06 -2.96
CA VAL A 87 16.81 -8.27 -4.20
C VAL A 87 15.76 -7.18 -4.30
N ALA A 88 14.61 -7.32 -3.63
CA ALA A 88 13.52 -6.35 -3.68
C ALA A 88 13.96 -4.96 -3.24
N GLY A 89 14.66 -4.86 -2.10
CA GLY A 89 15.17 -3.58 -1.58
C GLY A 89 16.30 -2.97 -2.42
N LEU A 90 17.00 -3.78 -3.24
CA LEU A 90 18.02 -3.29 -4.18
C LEU A 90 17.39 -2.67 -5.44
N VAL A 91 16.28 -3.25 -5.90
CA VAL A 91 15.57 -2.78 -7.10
C VAL A 91 14.64 -1.60 -6.77
N VAL A 92 13.98 -1.66 -5.62
CA VAL A 92 13.09 -0.60 -5.12
C VAL A 92 13.50 -0.27 -3.68
N PRO A 93 14.29 0.80 -3.47
CA PRO A 93 14.71 1.21 -2.13
C PRO A 93 13.52 1.36 -1.18
N GLY A 94 13.62 0.77 0.01
CA GLY A 94 12.57 0.79 1.04
C GLY A 94 11.52 -0.31 0.93
N VAL A 95 11.53 -1.13 -0.13
CA VAL A 95 10.63 -2.28 -0.26
C VAL A 95 11.23 -3.53 0.37
N ARG A 96 10.39 -4.23 1.14
CA ARG A 96 10.64 -5.57 1.68
C ARG A 96 9.44 -6.45 1.33
N THR A 97 9.69 -7.71 0.98
CA THR A 97 8.63 -8.68 0.70
C THR A 97 8.38 -9.61 1.87
N VAL A 98 9.26 -9.60 2.89
CA VAL A 98 9.05 -10.31 4.15
C VAL A 98 9.36 -9.42 5.33
N GLY A 99 8.49 -9.46 6.33
CA GLY A 99 8.70 -8.73 7.57
C GLY A 99 7.95 -9.32 8.73
N THR A 100 8.28 -8.80 9.90
CA THR A 100 7.57 -9.10 11.14
C THR A 100 6.76 -7.87 11.50
N ALA A 101 5.46 -8.05 11.65
CA ALA A 101 4.54 -7.06 12.17
C ALA A 101 4.52 -7.10 13.70
N LEU A 102 3.74 -6.20 14.30
CA LEU A 102 3.44 -6.24 15.72
C LEU A 102 2.89 -7.62 16.16
N GLU A 103 3.20 -7.99 17.40
CA GLU A 103 2.84 -9.27 18.04
C GLU A 103 3.51 -10.52 17.40
N GLY A 104 4.66 -10.36 16.75
CA GLY A 104 5.42 -11.49 16.21
C GLY A 104 4.81 -12.14 14.96
N ARG A 105 3.78 -11.51 14.38
CA ARG A 105 3.13 -11.99 13.17
C ARG A 105 4.03 -11.75 11.97
N ARG A 106 4.10 -12.73 11.08
CA ARG A 106 4.99 -12.68 9.92
C ARG A 106 4.19 -12.44 8.65
N GLU A 107 4.59 -11.43 7.90
CA GLU A 107 3.91 -10.98 6.69
C GLU A 107 4.76 -11.27 5.45
N TYR A 108 4.08 -11.67 4.38
CA TYR A 108 4.65 -11.93 3.07
C TYR A 108 3.88 -11.16 2.02
N TYR A 109 4.60 -10.39 1.21
CA TYR A 109 4.04 -9.61 0.10
C TYR A 109 4.48 -10.21 -1.23
N GLY A 110 3.52 -10.85 -1.90
CA GLY A 110 3.66 -11.30 -3.29
C GLY A 110 3.15 -10.22 -4.24
N ALA A 111 4.03 -9.32 -4.68
CA ALA A 111 3.68 -8.34 -5.71
C ALA A 111 3.58 -9.03 -7.09
N THR A 112 2.50 -8.77 -7.83
CA THR A 112 2.21 -9.44 -9.12
C THR A 112 2.01 -8.47 -10.28
N ASP A 113 1.78 -7.19 -10.01
CA ASP A 113 1.71 -6.16 -11.03
C ASP A 113 2.06 -4.78 -10.44
N LEU A 114 2.48 -3.86 -11.30
CA LEU A 114 2.84 -2.49 -10.92
C LEU A 114 2.53 -1.51 -12.06
N HIS A 115 1.67 -0.53 -11.77
CA HIS A 115 1.27 0.53 -12.68
C HIS A 115 1.61 1.89 -12.12
N ARG A 116 1.96 2.84 -12.99
CA ARG A 116 2.22 4.22 -12.58
C ARG A 116 0.90 4.93 -12.25
N VAL A 117 0.85 5.75 -11.21
CA VAL A 117 -0.22 6.74 -11.03
C VAL A 117 0.16 7.99 -11.81
N VAL A 118 -0.72 8.47 -12.69
CA VAL A 118 -0.41 9.58 -13.61
C VAL A 118 -1.19 10.85 -13.32
N ALA A 119 -2.26 10.77 -12.55
CA ALA A 119 -3.01 11.90 -12.05
C ALA A 119 -3.65 11.53 -10.71
N MET A 120 -3.77 12.51 -9.83
CA MET A 120 -4.40 12.35 -8.53
C MET A 120 -4.95 13.70 -8.07
N GLU A 121 -6.17 13.71 -7.55
CA GLU A 121 -6.80 14.87 -6.94
C GLU A 121 -7.66 14.43 -5.76
N GLY A 122 -7.85 15.30 -4.77
CA GLY A 122 -8.59 14.91 -3.58
C GLY A 122 -8.36 15.81 -2.39
N SER A 123 -8.93 15.39 -1.26
CA SER A 123 -8.83 16.08 0.01
C SER A 123 -8.88 15.13 1.19
N VAL A 124 -8.23 15.53 2.29
CA VAL A 124 -8.31 14.88 3.60
C VAL A 124 -8.84 15.90 4.60
N ASN A 125 -9.98 15.64 5.24
CA ASN A 125 -10.72 16.59 6.07
C ASN A 125 -11.06 17.90 5.36
N GLY A 126 -11.35 17.83 4.06
CA GLY A 126 -11.60 19.01 3.22
C GLY A 126 -10.35 19.79 2.82
N GLU A 127 -9.16 19.42 3.32
CA GLU A 127 -7.90 20.03 2.91
C GLU A 127 -7.36 19.34 1.65
N PRO A 128 -7.06 20.07 0.55
CA PRO A 128 -6.52 19.47 -0.68
C PRO A 128 -5.20 18.73 -0.46
N ILE A 129 -5.03 17.59 -1.13
CA ILE A 129 -3.82 16.74 -1.01
C ILE A 129 -2.58 17.27 -1.76
N GLY A 130 -2.72 18.39 -2.48
CA GLY A 130 -1.65 18.97 -3.30
C GLY A 130 -1.48 18.30 -4.67
N GLU A 131 -0.36 18.60 -5.33
CA GLU A 131 -0.01 18.04 -6.63
C GLU A 131 0.63 16.66 -6.50
N LEU A 132 0.50 15.83 -7.55
CA LEU A 132 1.15 14.52 -7.61
C LEU A 132 2.67 14.66 -7.63
N ALA A 133 3.33 14.14 -6.60
CA ALA A 133 4.78 14.21 -6.44
C ALA A 133 5.37 12.84 -6.05
N ASP A 134 6.70 12.72 -6.18
CA ASP A 134 7.43 11.56 -5.65
C ASP A 134 7.24 11.43 -4.13
N ILE A 135 7.17 10.18 -3.66
CA ILE A 135 7.04 9.83 -2.25
C ILE A 135 8.45 9.94 -1.61
N ASP A 136 8.70 11.07 -0.96
CA ASP A 136 9.95 11.37 -0.25
C ASP A 136 9.68 12.30 0.94
N PRO A 137 9.95 11.88 2.20
CA PRO A 137 10.53 10.60 2.59
C PRO A 137 9.58 9.41 2.38
N PRO A 138 10.09 8.16 2.38
CA PRO A 138 9.23 6.97 2.29
C PRO A 138 8.16 6.94 3.40
N CYS A 139 6.95 6.49 3.05
CA CYS A 139 5.88 6.34 4.04
C CYS A 139 6.28 5.37 5.15
N ARG A 140 5.82 5.68 6.37
CA ARG A 140 6.18 4.97 7.61
C ARG A 140 5.03 4.09 8.10
N PHE A 141 4.58 3.21 7.20
CA PHE A 141 3.61 2.16 7.51
C PHE A 141 4.31 0.81 7.55
N GLY A 142 4.49 0.27 8.77
CA GLY A 142 5.03 -1.08 8.98
C GLY A 142 6.44 -1.28 8.44
N PHE A 143 6.72 -2.50 7.95
CA PHE A 143 8.09 -2.95 7.68
C PHE A 143 8.58 -2.70 6.24
N SER A 144 7.68 -2.41 5.30
CA SER A 144 7.98 -2.14 3.90
C SER A 144 7.32 -0.85 3.49
N SER A 145 8.00 -0.06 2.68
CA SER A 145 7.42 1.14 2.07
C SER A 145 6.97 0.87 0.62
N THR A 146 6.60 1.94 -0.06
CA THR A 146 6.18 1.97 -1.46
C THR A 146 7.33 2.41 -2.37
N PRO A 147 7.26 2.17 -3.70
CA PRO A 147 8.17 2.80 -4.64
C PRO A 147 8.10 4.33 -4.54
N ARG A 148 9.23 5.02 -4.69
CA ARG A 148 9.29 6.49 -4.70
C ARG A 148 8.32 7.11 -5.72
N THR A 149 8.23 6.53 -6.92
CA THR A 149 7.27 7.00 -7.92
C THR A 149 5.85 6.51 -7.58
N PRO A 150 4.85 7.40 -7.51
CA PRO A 150 3.47 7.04 -7.24
C PRO A 150 2.97 5.92 -8.16
N SER A 151 2.46 4.85 -7.56
CA SER A 151 2.12 3.63 -8.27
C SER A 151 1.01 2.83 -7.59
N VAL A 152 0.32 2.01 -8.37
CA VAL A 152 -0.62 0.99 -7.91
C VAL A 152 0.04 -0.37 -8.07
N THR A 153 0.21 -1.07 -6.96
CA THR A 153 0.77 -2.43 -6.91
C THR A 153 -0.34 -3.43 -6.66
N THR A 154 -0.47 -4.45 -7.50
CA THR A 154 -1.27 -5.62 -7.14
C THR A 154 -0.41 -6.52 -6.25
N VAL A 155 -0.89 -6.80 -5.04
CA VAL A 155 -0.15 -7.56 -4.04
C VAL A 155 -1.05 -8.58 -3.36
N VAL A 156 -0.54 -9.78 -3.15
CA VAL A 156 -1.12 -10.76 -2.24
C VAL A 156 -0.37 -10.70 -0.92
N THR A 157 -1.11 -10.41 0.15
CA THR A 157 -0.58 -10.40 1.51
C THR A 157 -0.95 -11.70 2.21
N THR A 158 0.06 -12.43 2.67
CA THR A 158 -0.13 -13.57 3.57
C THR A 158 0.36 -13.21 4.96
N VAL A 159 -0.51 -13.31 5.97
CA VAL A 159 -0.16 -13.10 7.38
C VAL A 159 -0.19 -14.45 8.09
N VAL A 160 0.93 -14.83 8.68
CA VAL A 160 1.07 -16.07 9.47
C VAL A 160 1.27 -15.70 10.94
N ARG A 161 0.43 -16.28 11.80
CA ARG A 161 0.57 -16.19 13.27
C ARG A 161 1.49 -17.31 13.75
N ALA A 162 2.41 -16.98 14.65
CA ALA A 162 3.17 -17.97 15.40
C ALA A 162 2.31 -18.61 16.49
#